data_AF-A0A9Q3V3V1-F1
#
_entry.id   AF-A0A9Q3V3V1-F1
#
_cell.length_a   1.000
_cell.length_b   1.000
_cell.length_c   1.000
_cell.angle_alpha   90.00
_cell.angle_beta   90.00
_cell.angle_gamma   90.00
#
_symmetry.space_group_name_H-M   'P 1'
#
loop_
_entity.id
_entity.type
_entity.pdbx_description
1 polymer ?
#
loop_
_entity_poly.entity_id
_entity_poly.type
_entity_poly.pdbx_seq_one_letter_code
_entity_poly.pdbx_strand_id
1 'polypeptide(L)'
;MYTKNQFQLLKDFADKNDALFDLGITTTDSFTGEIGEFIACQHFKLHKSGRSNKAVDGIAPNGERYQIKSKVVSTSSFSHTISNLQPDLFDKLVLVYFDIHYNLLKMLVIPVSEIPESVFRITKSNISKFESIDRVKMPLKFQKALTDFAKSFTALQENGIIRSRRIVGDIGEFYACKKLDLIISENQTEKGIDARHPNGLTFEVKTRWVYESDRRISEVRRLNNLVGKTADYLIVVTLDRCFECSGMWIIPMKNIANPKSASLKIINSTPGVKNIIPSKISWLQNRESFQGFDTVISKRQTNKTIAKRRPRPVKPKQVPLPLIPVEENNEISIEQIIIAAVLIALGLLVAVII
;
A
#
# COMPACT_ATOMS: atom_id res chain seq x y z
N MET A 1 14.71 3.80 18.79
CA MET A 1 14.59 2.42 19.32
C MET A 1 13.11 2.12 19.55
N TYR A 2 12.61 0.92 19.20
CA TYR A 2 11.19 0.56 19.36
C TYR A 2 10.84 0.35 20.83
N THR A 3 9.60 0.63 21.22
CA THR A 3 9.16 0.37 22.60
C THR A 3 8.85 -1.11 22.80
N LYS A 4 8.98 -1.60 24.04
CA LYS A 4 8.58 -2.97 24.42
C LYS A 4 7.11 -3.24 24.05
N ASN A 5 6.26 -2.24 24.21
CA ASN A 5 4.84 -2.32 23.83
C ASN A 5 4.66 -2.55 22.33
N GLN A 6 5.37 -1.81 21.48
CA GLN A 6 5.27 -1.97 20.02
C GLN A 6 5.70 -3.36 19.54
N PHE A 7 6.73 -3.93 20.16
CA PHE A 7 7.14 -5.31 19.88
C PHE A 7 6.08 -6.33 20.29
N GLN A 8 5.47 -6.14 21.47
CA GLN A 8 4.41 -7.04 21.92
C GLN A 8 3.20 -7.01 20.98
N LEU A 9 2.80 -5.83 20.49
CA LEU A 9 1.68 -5.70 19.55
C LEU A 9 1.94 -6.42 18.21
N LEU A 10 3.18 -6.34 17.70
CA LEU A 10 3.55 -7.08 16.48
C LEU A 10 3.50 -8.60 16.69
N LYS A 11 3.96 -9.07 17.86
CA LYS A 11 3.90 -10.48 18.22
C LYS A 11 2.46 -10.96 18.39
N ASP A 12 1.62 -10.18 19.09
CA ASP A 12 0.21 -10.48 19.26
C ASP A 12 -0.50 -10.56 17.90
N PHE A 13 -0.20 -9.63 16.99
CA PHE A 13 -0.71 -9.67 15.61
C PHE A 13 -0.25 -10.92 14.86
N ALA A 14 1.04 -11.28 14.97
CA ALA A 14 1.59 -12.50 14.35
C ALA A 14 0.85 -13.75 14.84
N ASP A 15 0.64 -13.86 16.15
CA ASP A 15 -0.07 -15.00 16.77
C ASP A 15 -1.53 -15.08 16.29
N LYS A 16 -2.24 -13.95 16.18
CA LYS A 16 -3.63 -13.95 15.67
C LYS A 16 -3.69 -14.25 14.18
N ASN A 17 -2.69 -13.80 13.43
CA ASN A 17 -2.56 -14.17 12.03
C ASN A 17 -2.29 -15.68 11.88
N ASP A 18 -1.37 -16.26 12.65
CA ASP A 18 -1.08 -17.70 12.62
C ASP A 18 -2.33 -18.53 12.96
N ALA A 19 -3.17 -18.08 13.89
CA ALA A 19 -4.46 -18.71 14.15
C ALA A 19 -5.40 -18.71 12.92
N LEU A 20 -5.38 -17.66 12.08
CA LEU A 20 -6.12 -17.67 10.80
C LEU A 20 -5.52 -18.65 9.78
N PHE A 21 -4.19 -18.77 9.74
CA PHE A 21 -3.49 -19.74 8.91
C PHE A 21 -3.86 -21.18 9.29
N ASP A 22 -3.80 -21.51 10.57
CA ASP A 22 -4.11 -22.85 11.10
C ASP A 22 -5.57 -23.25 10.85
N LEU A 23 -6.47 -22.27 10.84
CA LEU A 23 -7.89 -22.46 10.51
C LEU A 23 -8.16 -22.53 9.00
N GLY A 24 -7.14 -22.33 8.15
CA GLY A 24 -7.27 -22.31 6.70
C GLY A 24 -8.02 -21.09 6.15
N ILE A 25 -8.14 -20.02 6.95
CA ILE A 25 -8.81 -18.78 6.54
C ILE A 25 -7.89 -17.97 5.63
N THR A 26 -6.61 -17.84 6.00
CA THR A 26 -5.60 -17.10 5.25
C THR A 26 -4.45 -18.01 4.83
N THR A 27 -3.79 -17.64 3.74
CA THR A 27 -2.61 -18.32 3.21
C THR A 27 -1.49 -17.35 2.83
N THR A 28 -1.77 -16.04 2.85
CA THR A 28 -0.85 -14.97 2.49
C THR A 28 -1.08 -13.71 3.34
N ASP A 29 -0.38 -12.63 2.99
CA ASP A 29 -0.52 -11.28 3.53
C ASP A 29 -1.68 -10.48 2.88
N SER A 30 -2.50 -11.11 2.04
CA SER A 30 -3.65 -10.48 1.37
C SER A 30 -4.95 -10.68 2.15
N PHE A 31 -4.92 -10.37 3.45
CA PHE A 31 -5.95 -10.75 4.44
C PHE A 31 -7.39 -10.46 4.00
N THR A 32 -7.68 -9.23 3.54
CA THR A 32 -9.04 -8.85 3.17
C THR A 32 -9.61 -9.70 2.04
N GLY A 33 -8.80 -10.03 1.04
CA GLY A 33 -9.20 -10.91 -0.06
C GLY A 33 -9.54 -12.29 0.46
N GLU A 34 -8.60 -12.91 1.17
CA GLU A 34 -8.71 -14.30 1.62
C GLU A 34 -9.81 -14.51 2.67
N ILE A 35 -10.02 -13.55 3.59
CA ILE A 35 -11.12 -13.59 4.55
C ILE A 35 -12.47 -13.57 3.83
N GLY A 36 -12.63 -12.73 2.80
CA GLY A 36 -13.87 -12.71 2.01
C GLY A 36 -14.05 -13.94 1.13
N GLU A 37 -12.98 -14.47 0.55
CA GLU A 37 -13.00 -15.77 -0.13
C GLU A 37 -13.48 -16.88 0.81
N PHE A 38 -12.91 -16.94 2.02
CA PHE A 38 -13.28 -17.94 3.03
C PHE A 38 -14.76 -17.85 3.40
N ILE A 39 -15.25 -16.65 3.73
CA ILE A 39 -16.65 -16.43 4.12
C ILE A 39 -17.62 -16.79 2.98
N ALA A 40 -17.33 -16.37 1.75
CA ALA A 40 -18.15 -16.71 0.59
C ALA A 40 -18.13 -18.22 0.31
N CYS A 41 -16.97 -18.88 0.40
CA CYS A 41 -16.87 -20.34 0.24
C CYS A 41 -17.70 -21.09 1.28
N GLN A 42 -17.69 -20.66 2.54
CA GLN A 42 -18.51 -21.25 3.59
C GLN A 42 -20.01 -21.07 3.33
N HIS A 43 -20.41 -19.89 2.88
CA HIS A 43 -21.81 -19.58 2.62
C HIS A 43 -22.38 -20.35 1.42
N PHE A 44 -21.70 -20.29 0.28
CA PHE A 44 -22.13 -20.92 -0.97
C PHE A 44 -21.69 -22.39 -1.11
N LYS A 45 -21.01 -22.95 -0.09
CA LYS A 45 -20.45 -24.30 -0.09
C LYS A 45 -19.50 -24.55 -1.28
N LEU A 46 -18.65 -23.57 -1.57
CA LEU A 46 -17.72 -23.63 -2.70
C LEU A 46 -16.50 -24.49 -2.36
N HIS A 47 -16.05 -25.27 -3.33
CA HIS A 47 -14.70 -25.80 -3.35
C HIS A 47 -13.74 -24.68 -3.74
N LYS A 48 -12.85 -24.28 -2.83
CA LYS A 48 -11.87 -23.21 -3.07
C LYS A 48 -10.91 -23.62 -4.18
N SER A 49 -10.75 -22.76 -5.18
CA SER A 49 -9.81 -22.96 -6.28
C SER A 49 -8.36 -22.76 -5.83
N GLY A 50 -7.44 -23.49 -6.44
CA GLY A 50 -6.01 -23.26 -6.30
C GLY A 50 -5.57 -21.95 -6.96
N ARG A 51 -4.44 -21.40 -6.53
CA ARG A 51 -3.90 -20.09 -6.98
C ARG A 51 -3.61 -20.00 -8.49
N SER A 52 -3.48 -21.14 -9.17
CA SER A 52 -3.26 -21.26 -10.61
C SER A 52 -4.54 -21.10 -11.44
N ASN A 53 -5.72 -21.17 -10.83
CA ASN A 53 -6.98 -21.01 -11.53
C ASN A 53 -7.24 -19.52 -11.75
N LYS A 54 -7.00 -19.06 -12.97
CA LYS A 54 -7.16 -17.66 -13.34
C LYS A 54 -8.62 -17.25 -13.16
N ALA A 55 -8.84 -16.17 -12.41
CA ALA A 55 -10.14 -15.52 -12.23
C ALA A 55 -11.29 -16.37 -11.63
N VAL A 56 -10.98 -17.53 -11.05
CA VAL A 56 -11.97 -18.38 -10.35
C VAL A 56 -11.44 -18.67 -8.96
N ASP A 57 -12.12 -18.17 -7.94
CA ASP A 57 -11.72 -18.33 -6.53
C ASP A 57 -12.45 -19.50 -5.87
N GLY A 58 -13.62 -19.91 -6.38
CA GLY A 58 -14.34 -21.09 -5.90
C GLY A 58 -15.31 -21.67 -6.94
N ILE A 59 -15.66 -22.94 -6.77
CA ILE A 59 -16.57 -23.67 -7.64
C ILE A 59 -17.67 -24.30 -6.78
N ALA A 60 -18.93 -24.07 -7.11
CA ALA A 60 -20.08 -24.64 -6.42
C ALA A 60 -20.28 -26.12 -6.81
N PRO A 61 -21.02 -26.91 -6.01
CA PRO A 61 -21.27 -28.33 -6.31
C PRO A 61 -21.98 -28.59 -7.65
N ASN A 62 -22.71 -27.61 -8.16
CA ASN A 62 -23.37 -27.64 -9.47
C ASN A 62 -22.44 -27.25 -10.64
N GLY A 63 -21.17 -26.96 -10.37
CA GLY A 63 -20.17 -26.55 -11.36
C GLY A 63 -20.07 -25.05 -11.63
N GLU A 64 -20.94 -24.21 -11.04
CA GLU A 64 -20.86 -22.75 -11.22
C GLU A 64 -19.56 -22.20 -10.64
N ARG A 65 -18.88 -21.34 -11.40
CA ARG A 65 -17.58 -20.74 -11.09
C ARG A 65 -17.76 -19.35 -10.52
N TYR A 66 -17.09 -19.07 -9.41
CA TYR A 66 -17.21 -17.83 -8.66
C TYR A 66 -15.88 -17.08 -8.66
N GLN A 67 -15.92 -15.81 -9.05
CA GLN A 67 -14.90 -14.83 -8.69
C GLN A 67 -15.37 -14.08 -7.44
N ILE A 68 -14.49 -13.92 -6.47
CA ILE A 68 -14.75 -13.25 -5.20
C ILE A 68 -13.82 -12.04 -5.10
N LYS A 69 -14.38 -10.87 -4.76
CA LYS A 69 -13.59 -9.67 -4.44
C LYS A 69 -14.09 -9.09 -3.13
N SER A 70 -13.15 -8.59 -2.32
CA SER A 70 -13.45 -8.21 -0.95
C SER A 70 -12.97 -6.80 -0.66
N LYS A 71 -13.72 -6.06 0.17
CA LYS A 71 -13.39 -4.69 0.53
C LYS A 71 -13.81 -4.38 1.97
N VAL A 72 -12.90 -3.77 2.73
CA VAL A 72 -13.24 -3.10 3.99
C VAL A 72 -13.75 -1.69 3.67
N VAL A 73 -14.92 -1.33 4.18
CA VAL A 73 -15.52 0.00 4.03
C VAL A 73 -15.57 0.71 5.38
N SER A 74 -15.07 1.94 5.40
CA SER A 74 -15.09 2.82 6.59
C SER A 74 -16.29 3.77 6.61
N THR A 75 -17.05 3.83 5.51
CA THR A 75 -18.27 4.63 5.37
C THR A 75 -19.39 3.73 4.85
N SER A 76 -20.64 4.18 4.97
CA SER A 76 -21.81 3.50 4.37
C SER A 76 -21.82 3.51 2.83
N SER A 77 -20.70 3.87 2.18
CA SER A 77 -20.53 3.82 0.73
C SER A 77 -19.95 2.48 0.27
N PHE A 78 -20.79 1.67 -0.36
CA PHE A 78 -20.41 0.40 -1.00
C PHE A 78 -19.86 0.58 -2.42
N SER A 79 -19.61 1.83 -2.84
CA SER A 79 -19.12 2.11 -4.19
C SER A 79 -17.76 1.45 -4.43
N HIS A 80 -17.66 0.72 -5.54
CA HIS A 80 -16.48 -0.10 -5.84
C HIS A 80 -16.32 -0.23 -7.35
N THR A 81 -15.18 0.24 -7.86
CA THR A 81 -14.73 -0.10 -9.21
C THR A 81 -13.84 -1.33 -9.11
N ILE A 82 -14.26 -2.42 -9.75
CA ILE A 82 -13.50 -3.65 -9.87
C ILE A 82 -12.91 -3.66 -11.28
N SER A 83 -11.60 -3.85 -11.39
CA SER A 83 -10.88 -3.89 -12.66
C SER A 83 -10.18 -5.22 -12.88
N ASN A 84 -9.73 -5.46 -14.11
CA ASN A 84 -9.06 -6.70 -14.55
C ASN A 84 -9.92 -7.96 -14.38
N LEU A 85 -11.25 -7.80 -14.52
CA LEU A 85 -12.16 -8.94 -14.62
C LEU A 85 -11.96 -9.65 -15.95
N GLN A 86 -12.19 -10.96 -15.93
CA GLN A 86 -12.23 -11.83 -17.10
C GLN A 86 -13.57 -12.56 -17.09
N PRO A 87 -14.66 -11.90 -17.55
CA PRO A 87 -16.02 -12.44 -17.45
C PRO A 87 -16.18 -13.81 -18.12
N ASP A 88 -15.36 -14.13 -19.11
CA ASP A 88 -15.32 -15.44 -19.77
C ASP A 88 -14.96 -16.62 -18.83
N LEU A 89 -14.30 -16.34 -17.71
CA LEU A 89 -13.74 -17.36 -16.82
C LEU A 89 -14.63 -17.72 -15.63
N PHE A 90 -15.66 -16.94 -15.31
CA PHE A 90 -16.52 -17.16 -14.15
C PHE A 90 -18.00 -16.90 -14.48
N ASP A 91 -18.89 -17.47 -13.69
CA ASP A 91 -20.33 -17.37 -13.91
C ASP A 91 -20.97 -16.33 -12.97
N LYS A 92 -20.39 -16.14 -11.78
CA LYS A 92 -20.82 -15.14 -10.79
C LYS A 92 -19.64 -14.38 -10.18
N LEU A 93 -19.82 -13.07 -10.00
CA LEU A 93 -18.96 -12.22 -9.18
C LEU A 93 -19.63 -12.01 -7.81
N VAL A 94 -18.91 -12.35 -6.74
CA VAL A 94 -19.33 -12.05 -5.37
C VAL A 94 -18.48 -10.93 -4.81
N LEU A 95 -19.13 -9.85 -4.38
CA LEU A 95 -18.48 -8.74 -3.69
C LEU A 95 -18.75 -8.80 -2.20
N VAL A 96 -17.71 -8.99 -1.40
CA VAL A 96 -17.81 -9.10 0.07
C VAL A 96 -17.38 -7.79 0.71
N TYR A 97 -18.30 -7.15 1.44
CA TYR A 97 -18.06 -5.91 2.15
C TYR A 97 -17.97 -6.14 3.66
N PHE A 98 -16.92 -5.59 4.26
CA PHE A 98 -16.66 -5.66 5.69
C PHE A 98 -16.60 -4.28 6.33
N ASP A 99 -16.87 -4.21 7.63
CA ASP A 99 -16.40 -3.09 8.43
C ASP A 99 -14.91 -3.22 8.77
N ILE A 100 -14.38 -2.26 9.52
CA ILE A 100 -12.97 -2.27 9.95
C ILE A 100 -12.61 -3.46 10.86
N HIS A 101 -13.60 -4.11 11.46
CA HIS A 101 -13.45 -5.25 12.35
C HIS A 101 -13.66 -6.61 11.64
N TYR A 102 -13.73 -6.62 10.30
CA TYR A 102 -14.03 -7.81 9.50
C TYR A 102 -15.41 -8.43 9.77
N ASN A 103 -16.34 -7.66 10.34
CA ASN A 103 -17.74 -8.07 10.37
C ASN A 103 -18.33 -7.92 8.97
N LEU A 104 -19.07 -8.93 8.52
CA LEU A 104 -19.78 -8.87 7.26
C LEU A 104 -20.84 -7.76 7.31
N LEU A 105 -20.78 -6.83 6.36
CA LEU A 105 -21.82 -5.83 6.15
C LEU A 105 -22.78 -6.28 5.06
N LYS A 106 -22.25 -6.83 3.96
CA LYS A 106 -23.01 -7.24 2.78
C LYS A 106 -22.17 -8.13 1.86
N MET A 107 -22.77 -9.17 1.30
CA MET A 107 -22.28 -9.80 0.07
C MET A 107 -23.24 -9.47 -1.06
N LEU A 108 -22.73 -9.03 -2.21
CA LEU A 108 -23.52 -8.86 -3.43
C LEU A 108 -23.19 -9.99 -4.39
N VAL A 109 -24.22 -10.64 -4.95
CA VAL A 109 -24.07 -11.67 -5.98
C VAL A 109 -24.47 -11.07 -7.32
N ILE A 110 -23.51 -11.00 -8.25
CA ILE A 110 -23.68 -10.39 -9.56
C ILE A 110 -23.48 -11.47 -10.62
N PRO A 111 -24.52 -11.80 -11.42
CA PRO A 111 -24.38 -12.68 -12.56
C PRO A 111 -23.40 -12.09 -13.60
N VAL A 112 -22.64 -12.96 -14.27
CA VAL A 112 -21.70 -12.51 -15.30
C VAL A 112 -22.38 -11.77 -16.46
N SER A 113 -23.65 -12.05 -16.75
CA SER A 113 -24.45 -11.33 -17.75
C SER A 113 -24.58 -9.83 -17.48
N GLU A 114 -24.40 -9.40 -16.23
CA GLU A 114 -24.43 -8.00 -15.81
C GLU A 114 -23.05 -7.33 -15.89
N ILE A 115 -22.01 -8.07 -16.30
CA ILE A 115 -20.61 -7.64 -16.32
C ILE A 115 -20.14 -7.61 -17.79
N PRO A 116 -20.35 -6.50 -18.51
CA PRO A 116 -20.09 -6.43 -19.95
C PRO A 116 -18.61 -6.35 -20.29
N GLU A 117 -17.77 -5.91 -19.35
CA GLU A 117 -16.37 -5.56 -19.60
C GLU A 117 -15.44 -6.02 -18.48
N SER A 118 -14.14 -5.87 -18.70
CA SER A 118 -13.09 -6.12 -17.71
C SER A 118 -13.13 -5.16 -16.50
N VAL A 119 -13.95 -4.11 -16.56
CA VAL A 119 -14.19 -3.17 -15.47
C VAL A 119 -15.67 -3.14 -15.14
N PHE A 120 -15.98 -3.33 -13.86
CA PHE A 120 -17.35 -3.28 -13.36
C PHE A 120 -17.45 -2.32 -12.19
N ARG A 121 -18.52 -1.53 -12.13
CA ARG A 121 -18.70 -0.51 -11.10
C ARG A 121 -20.00 -0.72 -10.34
N ILE A 122 -19.87 -0.96 -9.03
CA ILE A 122 -20.97 -0.82 -8.09
C ILE A 122 -21.09 0.64 -7.67
N THR A 123 -22.29 1.17 -7.77
CA THR A 123 -22.70 2.52 -7.39
C THR A 123 -23.92 2.45 -6.48
N LYS A 124 -24.27 3.58 -5.85
CA LYS A 124 -25.53 3.69 -5.09
C LYS A 124 -26.77 3.39 -5.94
N SER A 125 -26.72 3.64 -7.25
CA SER A 125 -27.88 3.50 -8.15
C SER A 125 -28.09 2.08 -8.68
N ASN A 126 -27.09 1.21 -8.65
CA ASN A 126 -27.23 -0.17 -9.15
C ASN A 126 -27.12 -1.24 -8.05
N ILE A 127 -26.63 -0.91 -6.85
CA ILE A 127 -26.41 -1.90 -5.79
C ILE A 127 -27.67 -2.69 -5.42
N SER A 128 -28.84 -2.04 -5.43
CA SER A 128 -30.12 -2.66 -5.09
C SER A 128 -30.67 -3.61 -6.15
N LYS A 129 -30.05 -3.67 -7.34
CA LYS A 129 -30.45 -4.57 -8.42
C LYS A 129 -29.96 -6.01 -8.20
N PHE A 130 -28.97 -6.19 -7.33
CA PHE A 130 -28.31 -7.47 -7.12
C PHE A 130 -28.76 -8.12 -5.83
N GLU A 131 -28.73 -9.45 -5.80
CA GLU A 131 -28.98 -10.22 -4.58
C GLU A 131 -27.99 -9.81 -3.49
N SER A 132 -28.51 -9.53 -2.29
CA SER A 132 -27.70 -9.12 -1.15
C SER A 132 -27.87 -10.06 0.04
N ILE A 133 -26.75 -10.51 0.60
CA ILE A 133 -26.68 -11.35 1.79
C ILE A 133 -26.04 -10.54 2.91
N ASP A 134 -26.80 -10.21 3.93
CA ASP A 134 -26.33 -9.37 5.05
C ASP A 134 -25.87 -10.20 6.26
N ARG A 135 -26.09 -11.52 6.24
CA ARG A 135 -25.72 -12.43 7.34
C ARG A 135 -25.24 -13.79 6.81
N VAL A 136 -24.16 -14.29 7.40
CA VAL A 136 -23.64 -15.64 7.14
C VAL A 136 -23.52 -16.39 8.46
N LYS A 137 -24.06 -17.60 8.52
CA LYS A 137 -23.89 -18.48 9.66
C LYS A 137 -22.49 -19.09 9.61
N MET A 138 -21.63 -18.69 10.55
CA MET A 138 -20.30 -19.30 10.71
C MET A 138 -20.14 -19.98 12.06
N PRO A 139 -19.36 -21.07 12.15
CA PRO A 139 -18.91 -21.60 13.43
C PRO A 139 -18.23 -20.55 14.33
N LEU A 140 -18.52 -20.59 15.64
CA LEU A 140 -17.99 -19.64 16.63
C LEU A 140 -16.47 -19.55 16.62
N LYS A 141 -15.77 -20.66 16.37
CA LYS A 141 -14.30 -20.68 16.28
C LYS A 141 -13.75 -19.71 15.22
N PHE A 142 -14.40 -19.63 14.06
CA PHE A 142 -13.98 -18.74 12.97
C PHE A 142 -14.33 -17.29 13.28
N GLN A 143 -15.52 -17.05 13.84
CA GLN A 143 -15.92 -15.70 14.28
C GLN A 143 -14.93 -15.14 15.30
N LYS A 144 -14.60 -15.92 16.34
CA LYS A 144 -13.64 -15.52 17.36
C LYS A 144 -12.26 -15.20 16.77
N ALA A 145 -11.75 -16.06 15.89
CA ALA A 145 -10.44 -15.86 15.28
C ALA A 145 -10.39 -14.57 14.43
N LEU A 146 -11.43 -14.29 13.64
CA LEU A 146 -11.55 -13.05 12.88
C LEU A 146 -11.64 -11.82 13.79
N THR A 147 -12.43 -11.89 14.87
CA THR A 147 -12.52 -10.80 15.87
C THR A 147 -11.18 -10.54 16.54
N ASP A 148 -10.47 -11.58 16.97
CA ASP A 148 -9.17 -11.44 17.63
C ASP A 148 -8.11 -10.85 16.66
N PHE A 149 -8.11 -11.32 15.40
CA PHE A 149 -7.27 -10.75 14.35
C PHE A 149 -7.59 -9.27 14.12
N ALA A 150 -8.86 -8.92 13.96
CA ALA A 150 -9.30 -7.54 13.76
C ALA A 150 -8.85 -6.61 14.90
N LYS A 151 -9.01 -7.05 16.16
CA LYS A 151 -8.56 -6.29 17.34
C LYS A 151 -7.05 -6.07 17.32
N SER A 152 -6.27 -7.11 17.03
CA SER A 152 -4.81 -6.98 16.92
C SER A 152 -4.40 -6.02 15.79
N PHE A 153 -5.12 -6.04 14.67
CA PHE A 153 -4.90 -5.11 13.55
C PHE A 153 -5.16 -3.66 13.98
N THR A 154 -6.30 -3.40 14.63
CA THR A 154 -6.67 -2.07 15.14
C THR A 154 -5.65 -1.56 16.15
N ALA A 155 -5.17 -2.42 17.06
CA ALA A 155 -4.16 -2.04 18.04
C ALA A 155 -2.85 -1.56 17.39
N LEU A 156 -2.43 -2.17 16.26
CA LEU A 156 -1.28 -1.69 15.49
C LEU A 156 -1.52 -0.30 14.88
N GLN A 157 -2.74 -0.01 14.43
CA GLN A 157 -3.12 1.30 13.88
C GLN A 157 -3.11 2.37 14.97
N GLU A 158 -3.77 2.12 16.09
CA GLU A 158 -3.89 3.05 17.23
C GLU A 158 -2.53 3.40 17.84
N ASN A 159 -1.57 2.47 17.77
CA ASN A 159 -0.20 2.69 18.27
C ASN A 159 0.77 3.24 17.20
N GLY A 160 0.25 3.66 16.04
CA GLY A 160 1.02 4.29 14.97
C GLY A 160 2.08 3.39 14.33
N ILE A 161 1.93 2.05 14.44
CA ILE A 161 2.82 1.08 13.80
C ILE A 161 2.44 0.93 12.32
N ILE A 162 1.14 0.96 12.03
CA ILE A 162 0.62 0.92 10.66
C ILE A 162 -0.40 2.03 10.44
N ARG A 163 -0.60 2.43 9.19
CA ARG A 163 -1.48 3.54 8.79
C ARG A 163 -2.51 3.13 7.72
N SER A 164 -2.41 1.91 7.21
CA SER A 164 -3.17 1.37 6.10
C SER A 164 -3.38 -0.14 6.25
N ARG A 165 -4.11 -0.73 5.29
CA ARG A 165 -4.29 -2.19 5.21
C ARG A 165 -3.14 -2.90 4.49
N ARG A 166 -2.14 -2.18 3.99
CA ARG A 166 -0.92 -2.74 3.36
C ARG A 166 0.12 -3.05 4.43
N ILE A 167 -0.25 -3.92 5.37
CA ILE A 167 0.43 -4.05 6.66
C ILE A 167 1.94 -4.30 6.55
N VAL A 168 2.36 -5.16 5.62
CA VAL A 168 3.78 -5.51 5.44
C VAL A 168 4.58 -4.28 4.98
N GLY A 169 3.99 -3.47 4.11
CA GLY A 169 4.60 -2.20 3.67
C GLY A 169 4.76 -1.25 4.84
N ASP A 170 3.64 -0.96 5.52
CA ASP A 170 3.59 -0.04 6.65
C ASP A 170 4.55 -0.43 7.79
N ILE A 171 4.61 -1.70 8.16
CA ILE A 171 5.53 -2.18 9.21
C ILE A 171 6.98 -1.91 8.79
N GLY A 172 7.36 -2.15 7.54
CA GLY A 172 8.72 -1.86 7.10
C GLY A 172 9.02 -0.36 6.98
N GLU A 173 8.05 0.47 6.60
CA GLU A 173 8.16 1.93 6.68
C GLU A 173 8.38 2.38 8.12
N PHE A 174 7.62 1.82 9.07
CA PHE A 174 7.79 2.07 10.50
C PHE A 174 9.20 1.70 10.99
N TYR A 175 9.68 0.50 10.66
CA TYR A 175 11.05 0.07 11.00
C TYR A 175 12.11 1.00 10.39
N ALA A 176 11.99 1.32 9.09
CA ALA A 176 12.96 2.16 8.39
C ALA A 176 13.00 3.58 8.98
N CYS A 177 11.84 4.22 9.16
CA CYS A 177 11.76 5.59 9.65
C CYS A 177 12.28 5.70 11.09
N LYS A 178 11.94 4.75 11.96
CA LYS A 178 12.41 4.75 13.36
C LYS A 178 13.90 4.44 13.50
N LYS A 179 14.49 3.67 12.58
CA LYS A 179 15.90 3.28 12.65
C LYS A 179 16.85 4.34 12.09
N LEU A 180 16.37 5.13 11.13
CA LEU A 180 17.16 6.11 10.38
C LEU A 180 16.70 7.56 10.62
N ASP A 181 15.80 7.76 11.58
CA ASP A 181 15.21 9.07 11.92
C ASP A 181 14.62 9.79 10.68
N LEU A 182 13.89 9.04 9.86
CA LEU A 182 13.22 9.55 8.66
C LEU A 182 11.83 10.07 8.99
N ILE A 183 11.43 11.10 8.26
CA ILE A 183 10.08 11.64 8.24
C ILE A 183 9.30 10.90 7.15
N ILE A 184 8.27 10.17 7.56
CA ILE A 184 7.40 9.43 6.64
C ILE A 184 6.63 10.42 5.74
N SER A 185 6.47 10.09 4.46
CA SER A 185 5.67 10.93 3.56
C SER A 185 4.19 10.85 3.94
N GLU A 186 3.55 11.99 4.21
CA GLU A 186 2.11 12.07 4.49
C GLU A 186 1.29 11.73 3.23
N ASN A 187 1.81 12.09 2.06
CA ASN A 187 1.15 11.83 0.79
C ASN A 187 1.47 10.42 0.28
N GLN A 188 0.60 9.46 0.59
CA GLN A 188 0.68 8.08 0.09
C GLN A 188 0.60 7.95 -1.45
N THR A 189 0.26 9.03 -2.16
CA THR A 189 0.17 9.06 -3.63
C THR A 189 1.42 9.64 -4.29
N GLU A 190 2.37 10.20 -3.52
CA GLU A 190 3.64 10.66 -4.07
C GLU A 190 4.39 9.46 -4.66
N LYS A 191 4.50 9.43 -5.99
CA LYS A 191 5.10 8.30 -6.68
C LYS A 191 6.59 8.26 -6.39
N GLY A 192 6.96 7.36 -5.50
CA GLY A 192 8.36 6.93 -5.37
C GLY A 192 9.15 7.52 -4.23
N ILE A 193 8.48 8.13 -3.27
CA ILE A 193 9.09 8.67 -2.06
C ILE A 193 8.20 8.31 -0.89
N ASP A 194 8.63 7.32 -0.12
CA ASP A 194 7.93 6.83 1.07
C ASP A 194 8.39 7.58 2.33
N ALA A 195 9.63 8.09 2.34
CA ALA A 195 10.18 8.86 3.46
C ALA A 195 11.28 9.86 3.03
N ARG A 196 11.57 10.82 3.90
CA ARG A 196 12.61 11.85 3.73
C ARG A 196 13.46 11.97 4.98
N HIS A 197 14.75 12.22 4.80
CA HIS A 197 15.63 12.61 5.90
C HIS A 197 15.66 14.14 6.01
N PRO A 198 15.85 14.74 7.21
CA PRO A 198 15.93 16.19 7.39
C PRO A 198 16.97 16.91 6.50
N ASN A 199 18.00 16.20 6.03
CA ASN A 199 19.01 16.74 5.10
C ASN A 199 18.56 16.78 3.63
N GLY A 200 17.29 16.45 3.33
CA GLY A 200 16.73 16.48 1.99
C GLY A 200 17.04 15.25 1.12
N LEU A 201 17.52 14.14 1.71
CA LEU A 201 17.56 12.85 1.02
C LEU A 201 16.17 12.20 0.97
N THR A 202 15.92 11.47 -0.11
CA THR A 202 14.63 10.84 -0.40
C THR A 202 14.75 9.32 -0.49
N PHE A 203 13.73 8.62 0.01
CA PHE A 203 13.78 7.18 0.20
C PHE A 203 12.48 6.52 -0.30
N GLU A 204 12.63 5.46 -1.09
CA GLU A 204 11.58 4.45 -1.29
C GLU A 204 11.84 3.31 -0.29
N VAL A 205 10.80 2.78 0.33
CA VAL A 205 10.85 1.62 1.21
C VAL A 205 10.17 0.44 0.52
N LYS A 206 10.84 -0.72 0.53
CA LYS A 206 10.27 -1.97 0.05
C LYS A 206 10.44 -3.06 1.09
N THR A 207 9.32 -3.61 1.52
CA THR A 207 9.28 -4.59 2.60
C THR A 207 8.91 -5.97 2.09
N ARG A 208 9.56 -7.01 2.60
CA ARG A 208 9.19 -8.40 2.31
C ARG A 208 9.09 -9.21 3.59
N TRP A 209 7.95 -9.88 3.77
CA TRP A 209 7.74 -10.86 4.82
C TRP A 209 8.37 -12.20 4.39
N VAL A 210 9.57 -12.50 4.90
CA VAL A 210 10.42 -13.63 4.53
C VAL A 210 10.43 -14.65 5.66
N TYR A 211 9.75 -15.76 5.42
CA TYR A 211 9.78 -16.95 6.26
C TYR A 211 9.71 -18.16 5.33
N GLU A 212 10.34 -19.25 5.76
CA GLU A 212 10.23 -20.52 5.07
C GLU A 212 8.82 -21.06 5.27
N SER A 213 8.15 -21.30 4.15
CA SER A 213 6.88 -21.97 4.08
C SER A 213 6.89 -22.77 2.79
N ASP A 214 6.18 -23.89 2.74
CA ASP A 214 6.05 -24.74 1.56
C ASP A 214 5.55 -23.99 0.29
N ARG A 215 5.14 -22.72 0.43
CA ARG A 215 4.44 -21.92 -0.56
C ARG A 215 5.22 -20.74 -1.14
N ARG A 216 6.31 -20.27 -0.52
CA ARG A 216 7.11 -19.13 -1.03
C ARG A 216 8.61 -19.40 -0.93
N ILE A 217 9.17 -19.96 -2.01
CA ILE A 217 10.61 -20.17 -2.17
C ILE A 217 11.33 -18.81 -2.10
N SER A 218 12.30 -18.71 -1.20
CA SER A 218 12.69 -17.46 -0.54
C SER A 218 13.47 -16.47 -1.41
N GLU A 219 14.27 -16.93 -2.36
CA GLU A 219 15.24 -16.08 -3.06
C GLU A 219 14.68 -15.20 -4.20
N VAL A 220 13.49 -15.50 -4.74
CA VAL A 220 12.94 -14.81 -5.93
C VAL A 220 11.86 -13.77 -5.60
N ARG A 221 11.74 -13.38 -4.33
CA ARG A 221 10.76 -12.39 -3.87
C ARG A 221 11.03 -11.04 -4.55
N ARG A 222 10.16 -10.68 -5.50
CA ARG A 222 10.29 -9.46 -6.32
C ARG A 222 10.18 -8.19 -5.51
N LEU A 223 10.91 -7.15 -5.88
CA LEU A 223 10.76 -5.77 -5.41
C LEU A 223 10.03 -5.00 -6.51
N ASN A 224 8.69 -5.09 -6.51
CA ASN A 224 7.85 -4.56 -7.59
C ASN A 224 7.82 -3.03 -7.59
N ASN A 225 7.44 -2.47 -8.75
CA ASN A 225 7.18 -1.05 -8.97
C ASN A 225 8.38 -0.12 -8.75
N LEU A 226 9.61 -0.59 -9.02
CA LEU A 226 10.81 0.26 -8.95
C LEU A 226 11.05 1.09 -10.23
N VAL A 227 10.35 0.79 -11.33
CA VAL A 227 10.51 1.51 -12.59
C VAL A 227 9.98 2.95 -12.46
N GLY A 228 10.78 3.93 -12.89
CA GLY A 228 10.40 5.35 -12.90
C GLY A 228 10.41 6.03 -11.52
N LYS A 229 10.94 5.36 -10.50
CA LYS A 229 11.09 5.90 -9.15
C LYS A 229 12.29 6.83 -9.07
N THR A 230 12.15 7.94 -8.34
CA THR A 230 13.12 9.05 -8.33
C THR A 230 13.83 9.27 -6.99
N ALA A 231 13.52 8.47 -5.96
CA ALA A 231 14.20 8.55 -4.67
C ALA A 231 15.73 8.41 -4.80
N ASP A 232 16.48 9.04 -3.90
CA ASP A 232 17.94 8.91 -3.83
C ASP A 232 18.36 7.48 -3.45
N TYR A 233 17.60 6.86 -2.54
CA TYR A 233 17.88 5.53 -2.01
C TYR A 233 16.64 4.63 -1.95
N LEU A 234 16.86 3.33 -2.11
CA LEU A 234 15.93 2.28 -1.73
C LEU A 234 16.34 1.71 -0.39
N ILE A 235 15.40 1.65 0.55
CA ILE A 235 15.53 0.87 1.78
C ILE A 235 14.78 -0.45 1.58
N VAL A 236 15.50 -1.56 1.71
CA VAL A 236 14.90 -2.89 1.70
C VAL A 236 14.80 -3.39 3.12
N VAL A 237 13.59 -3.74 3.55
CA VAL A 237 13.30 -4.30 4.87
C VAL A 237 12.81 -5.74 4.70
N THR A 238 13.39 -6.68 5.43
CA THR A 238 12.84 -8.04 5.53
C THR A 238 12.27 -8.24 6.92
N LEU A 239 11.12 -8.91 6.99
CA LEU A 239 10.44 -9.28 8.22
C LEU A 239 10.40 -10.79 8.36
N ASP A 240 10.59 -11.33 9.57
CA ASP A 240 10.37 -12.75 9.84
C ASP A 240 8.88 -13.08 10.09
N ARG A 241 8.57 -14.35 10.40
CA ARG A 241 7.20 -14.82 10.64
C ARG A 241 6.46 -14.01 11.72
N CYS A 242 7.19 -13.48 12.70
CA CYS A 242 6.66 -12.68 13.81
C CYS A 242 6.56 -11.18 13.48
N PHE A 243 6.78 -10.78 12.23
CA PHE A 243 6.88 -9.38 11.80
C PHE A 243 8.02 -8.60 12.48
N GLU A 244 9.04 -9.29 13.00
CA GLU A 244 10.26 -8.64 13.45
C GLU A 244 11.18 -8.34 12.26
N CYS A 245 11.93 -7.25 12.33
CA CYS A 245 12.92 -6.93 11.31
C CYS A 245 14.04 -7.98 11.30
N SER A 246 14.07 -8.81 10.25
CA SER A 246 15.08 -9.84 10.01
C SER A 246 16.28 -9.33 9.21
N GLY A 247 16.23 -8.10 8.70
CA GLY A 247 17.33 -7.50 7.96
C GLY A 247 16.91 -6.17 7.32
N MET A 248 17.86 -5.24 7.20
CA MET A 248 17.61 -3.94 6.61
C MET A 248 18.84 -3.42 5.87
N TRP A 249 18.63 -2.99 4.63
CA TRP A 249 19.69 -2.50 3.75
C TRP A 249 19.29 -1.18 3.11
N ILE A 250 20.29 -0.35 2.82
CA ILE A 250 20.17 0.85 1.99
C ILE A 250 20.93 0.64 0.68
N ILE A 251 20.27 0.99 -0.42
CA ILE A 251 20.77 0.81 -1.78
C ILE A 251 20.68 2.15 -2.52
N PRO A 252 21.77 2.67 -3.09
CA PRO A 252 21.69 3.84 -3.96
C PRO A 252 20.78 3.53 -5.15
N MET A 253 19.70 4.30 -5.36
CA MET A 253 18.72 3.96 -6.39
C MET A 253 19.35 3.92 -7.78
N LYS A 254 20.25 4.86 -8.06
CA LYS A 254 21.00 4.94 -9.32
C LYS A 254 21.80 3.68 -9.67
N ASN A 255 22.07 2.81 -8.68
CA ASN A 255 22.86 1.59 -8.88
C ASN A 255 21.99 0.34 -9.12
N ILE A 256 20.65 0.44 -9.01
CA ILE A 256 19.77 -0.71 -9.24
C ILE A 256 19.67 -1.00 -10.73
N ALA A 257 20.32 -2.09 -11.15
CA ALA A 257 20.15 -2.64 -12.49
C ALA A 257 18.77 -3.32 -12.61
N ASN A 258 18.13 -3.19 -13.78
CA ASN A 258 16.88 -3.87 -14.13
C ASN A 258 15.74 -3.72 -13.09
N PRO A 259 15.31 -2.48 -12.77
CA PRO A 259 14.28 -2.24 -11.75
C PRO A 259 12.94 -2.94 -12.03
N LYS A 260 12.65 -3.31 -13.28
CA LYS A 260 11.43 -4.04 -13.67
C LYS A 260 11.36 -5.46 -13.09
N SER A 261 12.51 -6.14 -12.97
CA SER A 261 12.59 -7.55 -12.54
C SER A 261 13.36 -7.73 -11.23
N ALA A 262 13.65 -6.62 -10.53
CA ALA A 262 14.36 -6.63 -9.27
C ALA A 262 13.70 -7.57 -8.24
N SER A 263 14.54 -8.24 -7.46
CA SER A 263 14.17 -9.13 -6.37
C SER A 263 15.11 -8.92 -5.19
N LEU A 264 14.89 -9.60 -4.06
CA LEU A 264 15.78 -9.51 -2.91
C LEU A 264 17.25 -9.82 -3.23
N LYS A 265 17.55 -10.58 -4.30
CA LYS A 265 18.94 -10.84 -4.76
C LYS A 265 19.75 -9.58 -5.05
N ILE A 266 19.09 -8.45 -5.37
CA ILE A 266 19.82 -7.19 -5.63
C ILE A 266 20.63 -6.72 -4.42
N ILE A 267 20.29 -7.16 -3.20
CA ILE A 267 21.07 -6.89 -1.98
C ILE A 267 22.50 -7.43 -2.11
N ASN A 268 22.66 -8.63 -2.68
CA ASN A 268 23.95 -9.29 -2.79
C ASN A 268 24.78 -8.77 -3.97
N SER A 269 24.14 -8.28 -5.03
CA SER A 269 24.83 -7.93 -6.28
C SER A 269 24.99 -6.43 -6.52
N THR A 270 24.18 -5.57 -5.90
CA THR A 270 24.19 -4.13 -6.21
C THR A 270 25.41 -3.44 -5.57
N PRO A 271 26.18 -2.65 -6.32
CA PRO A 271 27.26 -1.85 -5.75
C PRO A 271 26.77 -0.78 -4.78
N GLY A 272 27.49 -0.59 -3.68
CA GLY A 272 27.18 0.45 -2.68
C GLY A 272 26.03 0.10 -1.72
N VAL A 273 25.52 -1.13 -1.73
CA VAL A 273 24.59 -1.62 -0.69
C VAL A 273 25.29 -1.61 0.66
N LYS A 274 24.62 -1.07 1.68
CA LYS A 274 25.09 -1.06 3.07
C LYS A 274 24.03 -1.67 4.00
N ASN A 275 24.47 -2.31 5.07
CA ASN A 275 23.60 -2.86 6.10
C ASN A 275 23.23 -1.81 7.14
N ILE A 276 21.94 -1.66 7.40
CA ILE A 276 21.40 -0.88 8.52
C ILE A 276 21.13 -1.79 9.72
N ILE A 277 20.59 -2.99 9.45
CA ILE A 277 20.40 -4.06 10.41
C ILE A 277 20.97 -5.35 9.79
N PRO A 278 21.79 -6.12 10.52
CA PRO A 278 22.31 -7.40 10.04
C PRO A 278 21.19 -8.37 9.63
N SER A 279 21.46 -9.16 8.61
CA SER A 279 20.58 -10.21 8.11
C SER A 279 20.52 -11.39 9.08
N LYS A 280 19.31 -11.84 9.37
CA LYS A 280 18.99 -13.16 9.95
C LYS A 280 18.71 -14.21 8.86
N ILE A 281 18.72 -13.83 7.58
CA ILE A 281 18.38 -14.69 6.44
C ILE A 281 19.67 -15.16 5.77
N SER A 282 19.89 -16.49 5.72
CA SER A 282 21.15 -17.13 5.33
C SER A 282 21.66 -16.74 3.94
N TRP A 283 20.78 -16.60 2.95
CA TRP A 283 21.14 -16.28 1.57
C TRP A 283 21.19 -14.77 1.27
N LEU A 284 20.87 -13.90 2.25
CA LEU A 284 21.04 -12.45 2.14
C LEU A 284 22.28 -12.01 2.92
N GLN A 285 23.26 -11.48 2.19
CA GLN A 285 24.57 -11.18 2.74
C GLN A 285 24.56 -9.93 3.64
N ASN A 286 25.34 -10.01 4.72
CA ASN A 286 25.79 -8.83 5.45
C ASN A 286 26.87 -8.12 4.63
N ARG A 287 26.72 -6.80 4.52
CA ARG A 287 27.56 -5.85 3.80
C ARG A 287 28.22 -4.92 4.80
N GLU A 288 28.97 -3.95 4.30
CA GLU A 288 29.49 -2.86 5.11
C GLU A 288 28.36 -2.18 5.89
N SER A 289 28.61 -1.89 7.16
CA SER A 289 27.65 -1.23 8.02
C SER A 289 27.44 0.23 7.59
N PHE A 290 26.19 0.65 7.56
CA PHE A 290 25.79 2.02 7.28
C PHE A 290 26.18 2.93 8.46
N GLN A 291 26.94 3.98 8.18
CA GLN A 291 27.55 4.88 9.19
C GLN A 291 26.77 6.20 9.38
N GLY A 292 25.50 6.25 8.98
CA GLY A 292 24.70 7.48 9.04
C GLY A 292 24.85 8.38 7.80
N PHE A 293 24.15 9.50 7.82
CA PHE A 293 24.02 10.41 6.67
C PHE A 293 25.02 11.60 6.69
N ASP A 294 25.83 11.73 7.74
CA ASP A 294 26.68 12.90 7.99
C ASP A 294 27.80 13.07 6.96
N THR A 295 28.24 11.98 6.34
CA THR A 295 29.28 11.99 5.29
C THR A 295 28.78 12.35 3.88
N VAL A 296 27.46 12.49 3.69
CA VAL A 296 26.87 12.77 2.36
C VAL A 296 26.80 14.26 2.04
N ILE A 297 26.83 15.12 3.07
CA ILE A 297 26.71 16.59 2.96
C ILE A 297 27.90 17.20 2.22
N SER A 298 29.13 16.70 2.47
CA SER A 298 30.34 17.24 1.85
C SER A 298 30.37 17.11 0.32
N LYS A 299 29.80 16.03 -0.24
CA LYS A 299 29.78 15.79 -1.69
C LYS A 299 28.70 16.58 -2.45
N ARG A 300 27.56 16.89 -1.82
CA ARG A 300 26.51 17.73 -2.44
C ARG A 300 26.92 19.20 -2.48
N GLN A 301 27.68 19.69 -1.50
CA GLN A 301 28.21 21.06 -1.51
C GLN A 301 29.36 21.24 -2.50
N THR A 302 30.28 20.27 -2.65
CA THR A 302 31.38 20.37 -3.63
C THR A 302 30.91 20.36 -5.08
N ASN A 303 29.79 19.70 -5.40
CA ASN A 303 29.24 19.66 -6.75
C ASN A 303 28.41 20.90 -7.14
N LYS A 304 28.26 21.89 -6.24
CA LYS A 304 27.54 23.15 -6.53
C LYS A 304 28.44 24.29 -7.03
N THR A 305 29.71 24.04 -7.35
CA THR A 305 30.61 25.09 -7.85
C THR A 305 31.37 24.68 -9.11
N ILE A 306 31.45 25.65 -10.03
CA ILE A 306 32.15 25.68 -11.33
C ILE A 306 31.38 25.07 -12.52
N ALA A 307 30.21 25.65 -12.84
CA ALA A 307 29.78 25.75 -14.23
C ALA A 307 30.43 27.00 -14.86
N LYS A 308 31.53 26.81 -15.60
CA LYS A 308 32.10 27.87 -16.46
C LYS A 308 31.02 28.31 -17.47
N ARG A 309 30.60 29.57 -17.40
CA ARG A 309 29.73 30.20 -18.40
C ARG A 309 30.43 30.13 -19.77
N ARG A 310 29.88 29.35 -20.71
CA ARG A 310 30.21 29.47 -22.13
C ARG A 310 29.45 30.66 -22.72
N PRO A 311 30.07 31.49 -23.58
CA PRO A 311 29.36 32.56 -24.28
C PRO A 311 28.28 31.97 -25.20
N ARG A 312 27.08 32.57 -25.19
CA ARG A 312 25.98 32.18 -26.09
C ARG A 312 26.28 32.68 -27.51
N PRO A 313 25.98 31.90 -28.56
CA PRO A 313 26.01 32.39 -29.93
C PRO A 313 24.80 33.30 -30.17
N VAL A 314 25.05 34.41 -30.87
CA VAL A 314 24.04 35.40 -31.28
C VAL A 314 23.12 34.75 -32.32
N LYS A 315 21.81 34.71 -32.04
CA LYS A 315 20.78 34.31 -33.01
C LYS A 315 20.40 35.51 -33.91
N PRO A 316 20.14 35.30 -35.21
CA PRO A 316 19.73 36.37 -36.12
C PRO A 316 18.31 36.87 -35.81
N LYS A 317 18.09 38.17 -36.05
CA LYS A 317 16.86 38.92 -35.78
C LYS A 317 15.65 38.27 -36.46
N GLN A 318 14.66 37.85 -35.67
CA GLN A 318 13.30 37.56 -36.15
C GLN A 318 12.42 38.80 -36.03
N VAL A 319 11.63 39.02 -37.08
CA VAL A 319 10.67 40.11 -37.28
C VAL A 319 9.58 40.07 -36.19
N PRO A 320 9.10 41.21 -35.66
CA PRO A 320 8.10 41.21 -34.59
C PRO A 320 6.72 40.75 -35.10
N LEU A 321 6.12 39.77 -34.41
CA LEU A 321 4.68 39.49 -34.51
C LEU A 321 3.89 40.51 -33.66
N PRO A 322 2.62 40.81 -34.00
CA PRO A 322 1.79 41.75 -33.26
C PRO A 322 1.53 41.27 -31.83
N LEU A 323 1.60 42.20 -30.88
CA LEU A 323 1.24 41.99 -29.47
C LEU A 323 -0.26 41.75 -29.35
N ILE A 324 -0.64 40.54 -28.96
CA ILE A 324 -1.97 40.26 -28.39
C ILE A 324 -1.93 40.76 -26.93
N PRO A 325 -2.92 41.52 -26.44
CA PRO A 325 -2.95 41.95 -25.06
C PRO A 325 -3.03 40.73 -24.13
N VAL A 326 -2.08 40.63 -23.21
CA VAL A 326 -2.14 39.66 -22.11
C VAL A 326 -3.10 40.25 -21.08
N GLU A 327 -4.22 39.56 -20.83
CA GLU A 327 -5.08 39.85 -19.69
C GLU A 327 -4.28 39.68 -18.39
N GLU A 328 -4.24 40.73 -17.58
CA GLU A 328 -3.69 40.69 -16.23
C GLU A 328 -4.56 39.74 -15.39
N ASN A 329 -4.03 38.55 -15.11
CA ASN A 329 -4.56 37.70 -14.04
C ASN A 329 -4.31 38.41 -12.71
N ASN A 330 -5.36 39.03 -12.17
CA ASN A 330 -5.41 39.42 -10.77
C ASN A 330 -5.38 38.15 -9.90
N GLU A 331 -4.19 37.74 -9.48
CA GLU A 331 -4.04 36.74 -8.42
C GLU A 331 -4.61 37.32 -7.12
N ILE A 332 -5.81 36.87 -6.76
CA ILE A 332 -6.42 37.14 -5.46
C ILE A 332 -5.55 36.46 -4.40
N SER A 333 -4.90 37.26 -3.54
CA SER A 333 -4.07 36.71 -2.48
C SER A 333 -4.92 35.92 -1.48
N ILE A 334 -4.33 34.88 -0.89
CA ILE A 334 -4.99 34.04 0.13
C ILE A 334 -5.56 34.90 1.29
N GLU A 335 -4.93 36.03 1.60
CA GLU A 335 -5.41 36.98 2.60
C GLU A 335 -6.76 37.62 2.21
N GLN A 336 -6.97 37.95 0.94
CA GLN A 336 -8.26 38.50 0.49
C GLN A 336 -9.40 37.48 0.56
N ILE A 337 -9.10 36.20 0.34
CA ILE A 337 -10.07 35.10 0.49
C ILE A 337 -10.45 34.91 1.97
N ILE A 338 -9.47 34.97 2.87
CA ILE A 338 -9.70 34.85 4.32
C ILE A 338 -10.56 36.02 4.82
N ILE A 339 -10.26 37.25 4.40
CA ILE A 339 -11.05 38.44 4.79
C ILE A 339 -12.50 38.33 4.31
N ALA A 340 -12.71 37.88 3.07
CA ALA A 340 -14.06 37.68 2.54
C ALA A 340 -14.84 36.61 3.31
N ALA A 341 -14.21 35.49 3.68
CA ALA A 341 -14.83 34.43 4.46
C ALA A 341 -15.22 34.90 5.88
N VAL A 342 -14.38 35.71 6.52
CA VAL A 342 -14.66 36.28 7.85
C VAL A 342 -15.83 37.27 7.80
N LEU A 343 -15.90 38.12 6.78
CA LEU A 343 -17.00 39.06 6.60
C LEU A 343 -18.35 38.36 6.36
N ILE A 344 -18.35 37.28 5.57
CA ILE A 344 -19.55 36.47 5.34
C ILE A 344 -20.02 35.80 6.65
N ALA A 345 -19.09 35.23 7.42
CA ALA A 345 -19.41 34.60 8.70
C ALA A 345 -19.98 35.61 9.71
N LEU A 346 -19.42 36.83 9.77
CA LEU A 346 -19.94 37.91 10.61
C LEU A 346 -21.33 38.39 10.17
N GLY A 347 -21.56 38.53 8.85
CA GLY A 347 -22.88 38.91 8.32
C GLY A 347 -23.96 37.88 8.65
N LEU A 348 -23.63 36.59 8.56
CA LEU A 348 -24.54 35.50 8.94
C LEU A 348 -24.79 35.45 10.46
N LEU A 349 -23.80 35.80 11.29
CA LEU A 349 -23.97 35.85 12.74
C LEU A 349 -24.90 37.00 13.16
N VAL A 350 -24.79 38.16 12.51
CA VAL A 350 -25.67 39.32 12.78
C VAL A 350 -27.11 39.04 12.34
N ALA A 351 -27.31 38.32 11.22
CA ALA A 351 -28.63 37.92 10.75
C ALA A 351 -29.34 36.86 11.62
N VAL A 352 -28.64 36.24 12.56
CA VAL A 352 -29.20 35.27 13.52
C VAL A 352 -29.52 35.93 14.87
N ILE A 353 -29.02 37.15 15.11
CA ILE A 353 -29.16 37.88 16.38
C ILE A 353 -30.22 39.01 16.29
N ILE A 354 -30.72 39.32 15.10
CA ILE A 354 -31.87 40.21 14.84
C ILE A 354 -33.04 39.34 14.42
#